data_AF-A0A2V6P6Y7-F1
#
_entry.id   AF-A0A2V6P6Y7-F1
#
_cell.length_a   1.000
_cell.length_b   1.000
_cell.length_c   1.000
_cell.angle_alpha   90.00
_cell.angle_beta   90.00
_cell.angle_gamma   90.00
#
_symmetry.space_group_name_H-M   'P 1'
#
loop_
_entity.id
_entity.type
_entity.pdbx_description
1 polymer ?
#
loop_
_entity_poly.entity_id
_entity_poly.type
_entity_poly.pdbx_seq_one_letter_code
_entity_poly.pdbx_strand_id
1 'polypeptide(L)' 'AGNGTLAVCGFCWGGGCAFQYVNMNPKLKAAYSFYGTAPDEQAMVANIPCPVYGFYAGNDERVNATIPVAQELM' A
#
# COMPACT_ATOMS: atom_id res chain seq x y z
N ALA A 1 25.91 3.80 -9.82
CA ALA A 1 24.73 3.10 -10.38
C ALA A 1 23.94 2.47 -9.24
N GLY A 2 22.61 2.33 -9.37
CA GLY A 2 21.77 1.68 -8.36
C GLY A 2 21.93 0.16 -8.34
N ASN A 3 21.60 -0.49 -7.23
CA ASN A 3 21.74 -1.94 -7.00
C ASN A 3 20.58 -2.79 -7.58
N GLY A 4 19.73 -2.21 -8.44
CA GLY A 4 18.57 -2.88 -9.01
C GLY A 4 17.37 -3.07 -8.06
N THR A 5 17.45 -2.56 -6.83
CA THR A 5 16.32 -2.58 -5.89
C THR A 5 15.35 -1.44 -6.19
N LEU A 6 14.06 -1.76 -6.25
CA LEU A 6 12.99 -0.78 -6.45
C LEU A 6 12.02 -0.82 -5.27
N ALA A 7 11.69 0.37 -4.76
CA ALA A 7 10.59 0.61 -3.85
C ALA A 7 9.70 1.71 -4.43
N VAL A 8 8.42 1.69 -4.07
CA VAL A 8 7.44 2.68 -4.51
C VAL A 8 6.85 3.40 -3.30
N CYS A 9 6.52 4.67 -3.48
CA CYS A 9 5.72 5.42 -2.51
C CYS A 9 4.69 6.27 -3.22
N GLY A 10 3.63 6.63 -2.49
CA GLY A 10 2.63 7.55 -3.00
C GLY A 10 1.84 8.21 -1.88
N PHE A 11 1.24 9.36 -2.21
CA PHE A 11 0.53 10.23 -1.27
C PHE A 11 -0.93 10.39 -1.69
N CYS A 12 -1.85 10.35 -0.71
CA CYS A 12 -3.30 10.46 -0.96
C CYS A 12 -3.76 9.40 -1.97
N TRP A 13 -4.34 9.80 -3.10
CA TRP A 13 -4.69 8.87 -4.18
C TRP A 13 -3.48 8.03 -4.65
N GLY A 14 -2.29 8.64 -4.72
CA GLY A 14 -1.06 7.93 -5.02
C GLY A 14 -0.69 6.87 -3.98
N GLY A 15 -1.09 7.04 -2.71
CA GLY A 15 -0.91 6.02 -1.68
C GLY A 15 -1.79 4.79 -1.94
N GLY A 16 -3.03 5.00 -2.38
CA GLY A 16 -3.89 3.92 -2.87
C GLY A 16 -3.30 3.23 -4.11
N CYS A 17 -2.76 4.00 -5.05
CA CYS A 17 -2.06 3.44 -6.20
C CYS A 17 -0.82 2.62 -5.81
N ALA A 18 -0.10 3.01 -4.75
CA ALA A 18 1.04 2.23 -4.24
C ALA A 18 0.61 0.83 -3.78
N PHE A 19 -0.54 0.70 -3.10
CA PHE A 19 -1.15 -0.59 -2.76
C PHE A 19 -1.52 -1.42 -3.99
N GLN A 20 -2.16 -0.81 -4.98
CA GLN A 20 -2.54 -1.51 -6.21
C GLN A 20 -1.30 -1.99 -6.99
N TYR A 21 -0.28 -1.14 -7.10
CA TYR A 21 0.91 -1.46 -7.87
C TYR A 21 1.75 -2.56 -7.24
N VAL A 22 1.81 -2.65 -5.90
CA VAL A 22 2.56 -3.72 -5.23
C VAL A 22 1.95 -5.09 -5.48
N ASN A 23 0.64 -5.19 -5.64
CA ASN A 23 -0.04 -6.42 -6.05
C ASN A 23 0.20 -6.80 -7.52
N MET A 24 0.67 -5.86 -8.36
CA MET A 24 0.91 -6.08 -9.79
C MET A 24 2.39 -6.32 -10.13
N ASN A 25 3.32 -5.89 -9.27
CA ASN A 25 4.76 -5.95 -9.55
C ASN A 25 5.51 -6.84 -8.54
N PRO A 26 5.80 -8.11 -8.90
CA PRO A 26 6.47 -9.07 -8.01
C PRO A 26 7.93 -8.72 -7.69
N LYS A 27 8.52 -7.70 -8.35
CA LYS A 27 9.94 -7.34 -8.20
C LYS A 27 10.19 -6.25 -7.14
N LEU A 28 9.15 -5.62 -6.61
CA LEU A 28 9.28 -4.58 -5.59
C LEU A 28 9.82 -5.16 -4.28
N LYS A 29 10.63 -4.34 -3.57
CA LYS A 29 11.17 -4.70 -2.26
C LYS A 29 10.48 -4.01 -1.09
N ALA A 30 9.75 -2.93 -1.34
CA ALA A 30 8.88 -2.28 -0.37
C ALA A 30 7.88 -1.36 -1.08
N ALA A 31 6.74 -1.12 -0.42
CA ALA A 31 5.81 -0.05 -0.78
C ALA A 31 5.48 0.81 0.44
N TYR A 32 5.31 2.11 0.21
CA TYR A 32 5.00 3.10 1.26
C TYR A 32 3.77 3.92 0.84
N SER A 33 2.65 3.72 1.53
CA SER A 33 1.40 4.45 1.28
C SER A 33 1.22 5.52 2.34
N PHE A 34 1.16 6.78 1.92
CA PHE A 34 0.90 7.92 2.81
C PHE A 34 -0.54 8.38 2.64
N TYR A 35 -1.34 8.20 3.70
CA TYR A 35 -2.76 8.62 3.80
C TYR A 35 -3.56 8.26 2.54
N GLY A 36 -3.28 7.08 1.99
CA GLY A 36 -3.99 6.50 0.87
C GLY A 36 -5.01 5.48 1.34
N THR A 37 -6.12 5.39 0.62
CA THR A 37 -7.15 4.37 0.83
C THR A 37 -6.51 2.97 0.80
N ALA A 38 -6.74 2.19 1.85
CA ALA A 38 -6.23 0.84 1.97
C ALA A 38 -7.11 -0.16 1.17
N PRO A 39 -6.58 -1.33 0.78
CA PRO A 39 -7.34 -2.34 0.06
C PRO A 39 -8.47 -2.93 0.91
N ASP A 40 -9.60 -3.23 0.29
CA ASP A 40 -10.82 -3.76 0.92
C ASP A 40 -11.25 -5.14 0.39
N GLU A 41 -10.58 -5.65 -0.64
CA GLU A 41 -10.83 -6.97 -1.22
C GLU A 41 -9.59 -7.86 -1.22
N GLN A 42 -9.77 -9.17 -0.97
CA GLN A 42 -8.68 -10.17 -0.98
C GLN A 42 -7.87 -10.17 -2.29
N ALA A 43 -8.54 -9.93 -3.43
CA ALA A 43 -7.87 -9.90 -4.74
C ALA A 43 -6.84 -8.77 -4.86
N MET A 44 -7.00 -7.68 -4.10
CA MET A 44 -6.09 -6.53 -4.12
C MET A 44 -4.79 -6.75 -3.36
N VAL A 45 -4.70 -7.83 -2.57
CA VAL A 45 -3.52 -8.16 -1.76
C VAL A 45 -2.92 -9.52 -2.08
N ALA A 46 -3.61 -10.34 -2.88
CA ALA A 46 -3.30 -11.74 -3.14
C ALA A 46 -1.87 -12.01 -3.66
N ASN A 47 -1.24 -11.05 -4.33
CA ASN A 47 0.06 -11.22 -4.98
C ASN A 47 1.12 -10.25 -4.43
N ILE A 48 0.91 -9.65 -3.26
CA ILE A 48 1.86 -8.70 -2.66
C ILE A 48 3.17 -9.44 -2.28
N PRO A 49 4.31 -9.11 -2.92
CA PRO A 49 5.55 -9.87 -2.76
C PRO A 49 6.45 -9.33 -1.63
N CYS A 50 6.10 -8.17 -1.04
CA CYS A 50 7.00 -7.42 -0.17
C CYS A 50 6.24 -6.61 0.89
N PRO A 51 6.92 -6.13 1.94
CA PRO A 51 6.29 -5.35 2.99
C PRO A 51 5.68 -4.05 2.47
N VAL A 52 4.48 -3.74 2.95
CA VAL A 52 3.78 -2.48 2.68
C VAL A 52 3.61 -1.71 3.98
N TYR A 53 4.04 -0.46 3.99
CA TYR A 53 3.95 0.43 5.13
C TYR A 53 2.88 1.49 4.88
N GLY A 54 1.84 1.52 5.71
CA GLY A 54 0.81 2.56 5.71
C GLY A 54 1.11 3.64 6.75
N PHE A 55 1.17 4.90 6.31
CA PHE A 55 1.31 6.07 7.17
C PHE A 55 0.02 6.87 7.16
N TYR A 56 -0.70 6.86 8.27
CA TYR A 56 -2.04 7.43 8.36
C TYR A 56 -2.05 8.70 9.21
N ALA A 57 -2.94 9.63 8.86
CA ALA A 57 -3.09 10.89 9.58
C ALA A 57 -4.17 10.72 10.66
N GLY A 58 -3.89 11.16 11.90
CA GLY A 58 -4.77 10.91 13.06
C GLY A 58 -6.22 11.37 12.89
N ASN A 59 -6.46 12.44 12.12
CA ASN A 59 -7.79 13.02 11.90
C ASN A 59 -8.41 12.67 10.53
N ASP A 60 -7.79 11.80 9.72
CA ASP A 60 -8.34 11.41 8.42
C ASP A 60 -9.31 10.23 8.59
N GLU A 61 -10.50 10.50 9.14
CA GLU A 61 -11.51 9.47 9.39
C GLU A 61 -11.89 8.70 8.12
N ARG A 62 -11.90 9.38 6.97
CA ARG A 62 -12.26 8.79 5.69
C ARG A 62 -11.28 7.69 5.28
N VAL A 63 -9.97 7.96 5.36
CA VAL A 63 -8.96 6.94 5.03
C VAL A 63 -8.80 5.94 6.16
N ASN A 64 -8.83 6.40 7.41
CA ASN A 64 -8.61 5.56 8.58
C ASN A 64 -9.66 4.47 8.72
N ALA A 65 -10.89 4.72 8.27
CA ALA A 65 -11.95 3.72 8.21
C ALA A 65 -11.59 2.48 7.36
N THR A 66 -10.62 2.58 6.44
CA THR A 66 -10.19 1.47 5.58
C THR A 66 -9.10 0.58 6.20
N ILE A 67 -8.46 1.04 7.29
CA ILE A 67 -7.33 0.34 7.91
C ILE A 67 -7.72 -1.03 8.48
N PRO A 68 -8.82 -1.20 9.25
CA PRO A 68 -9.12 -2.47 9.89
C PRO A 68 -9.27 -3.62 8.90
N VAL A 69 -10.01 -3.39 7.80
CA VAL A 69 -10.22 -4.41 6.75
C VAL A 69 -8.89 -4.75 6.08
N ALA A 70 -8.09 -3.75 5.73
CA ALA A 70 -6.78 -4.00 5.12
C ALA A 70 -5.83 -4.79 6.04
N GLN A 71 -5.88 -4.57 7.36
CA GLN A 71 -5.08 -5.35 8.32
C GLN A 71 -5.52 -6.81 8.42
N GLU A 72 -6.80 -7.12 8.21
CA GLU A 72 -7.30 -8.49 8.20
C GLU A 72 -6.93 -9.23 6.90
N LEU A 73 -6.80 -8.51 5.79
CA LEU A 73 -6.50 -9.07 4.47
C LEU A 73 -5.01 -9.37 4.23
N MET A 74 -4.11 -8.63 4.88
CA MET A 74 -2.66 -8.63 4.67
C MET A 74 -1.92 -9.60 5.59
#